data_AF-I9W1Z6-F1
#
_entry.id   AF-I9W1Z6-F1
#
_cell.length_a   1.000
_cell.length_b   1.000
_cell.length_c   1.000
_cell.angle_alpha   90.00
_cell.angle_beta   90.00
_cell.angle_gamma   90.00
#
_symmetry.space_group_name_H-M   'P 1'
#
loop_
_entity.id
_entity.type
_entity.pdbx_description
1 polymer ?
#
loop_
_entity_poly.entity_id
_entity_poly.type
_entity_poly.pdbx_seq_one_letter_code
_entity_poly.pdbx_strand_id
1 'polypeptide(L)'
;MTQVYIISLKESQRRLDTEKLVLESNEKFKGRCVFQIFDAISPKHQDFEKLLQELYDAQSMLKSDWFHSDYCYQELLPQEFGCYLSHYLLWKECVKTNQPVVILEDDVTLESNFMQALEDCLKSPFDFVRLYGHYWGGHKTNLRSLPIYTEAEEAEAFVGETPIENHEVTPPPPNPAQDAQQDSIMETQQDPKELSESCKIAPQKTSFNPVVFKKIKRKLNRFIGSILARTEVYKNVVAKYDDLTKKYDDLNKKYDDLNKKYDDLNKKYDELNKNIAEKYDELMGKYESLLAKETNIKETFWESRADNEKEALFLEHFYLTSVYVATTAGYYLTPKGAKTFIEATERFKIIEPVDMFMNNPTYHDVANLTYLPCPVSLNKHAFNSTIQNAKKPDISLKPPRKSYFDNLFYHKFNAKKCLKAFNRYSKQYAPLKTPKEV
;
A
#
# COMPACT_ATOMS: atom_id res chain seq x y z
N MET A 1 -37.48 1.53 33.36
CA MET A 1 -37.16 2.35 32.17
C MET A 1 -35.92 1.76 31.53
N THR A 2 -35.95 1.53 30.22
CA THR A 2 -34.81 0.95 29.50
C THR A 2 -33.62 1.90 29.54
N GLN A 3 -32.42 1.37 29.80
CA GLN A 3 -31.18 2.15 29.79
C GLN A 3 -30.58 2.15 28.39
N VAL A 4 -30.17 3.32 27.93
CA VAL A 4 -29.42 3.53 26.69
C VAL A 4 -28.03 4.03 27.06
N TYR A 5 -27.02 3.21 26.82
CA TYR A 5 -25.62 3.56 27.07
C TYR A 5 -24.98 4.05 25.79
N ILE A 6 -24.29 5.19 25.84
CA ILE A 6 -23.42 5.65 24.75
C ILE A 6 -21.97 5.47 25.19
N ILE A 7 -21.22 4.63 24.48
CA ILE A 7 -19.81 4.39 24.73
C ILE A 7 -19.02 5.56 24.16
N SER A 8 -18.37 6.34 25.02
CA SER A 8 -17.52 7.44 24.59
C SER A 8 -16.29 7.55 25.46
N LEU A 9 -15.11 7.74 24.84
CA LEU A 9 -13.89 8.01 25.57
C LEU A 9 -13.98 9.38 26.26
N LYS A 10 -13.54 9.45 27.51
CA LYS A 10 -13.63 10.68 28.33
C LYS A 10 -12.84 11.84 27.72
N GLU A 11 -11.73 11.54 27.06
CA GLU A 11 -10.86 12.52 26.40
C GLU A 11 -11.20 12.72 24.92
N SER A 12 -12.27 12.10 24.40
CA SER A 12 -12.69 12.25 23.00
C SER A 12 -13.21 13.65 22.74
N GLN A 13 -12.85 14.22 21.59
CA GLN A 13 -13.48 15.46 21.12
C GLN A 13 -15.00 15.27 20.88
N ARG A 14 -15.44 14.04 20.55
CA ARG A 14 -16.86 13.67 20.36
C ARG A 14 -17.64 13.58 21.68
N ARG A 15 -16.95 13.63 22.84
CA ARG A 15 -17.58 13.51 24.15
C ARG A 15 -18.61 14.60 24.41
N LEU A 16 -18.33 15.84 23.99
CA LEU A 16 -19.24 16.97 24.16
C LEU A 16 -20.54 16.80 23.34
N ASP A 17 -20.42 16.31 22.11
CA ASP A 17 -21.59 16.00 21.27
C ASP A 17 -22.42 14.87 21.89
N THR A 18 -21.75 13.89 22.50
CA THR A 18 -22.41 12.80 23.23
C THR A 18 -23.16 13.32 24.46
N GLU A 19 -22.56 14.20 25.26
CA GLU A 19 -23.20 14.83 26.41
C GLU A 19 -24.46 15.62 26.02
N LYS A 20 -24.36 16.37 24.91
CA LYS A 20 -25.51 17.07 24.33
C LYS A 20 -26.61 16.09 23.90
N LEU A 21 -26.26 15.03 23.19
CA LEU A 21 -27.21 14.00 22.74
C LEU A 21 -27.93 13.35 23.93
N VAL A 22 -27.22 13.06 25.02
CA VAL A 22 -27.80 12.49 26.25
C VAL A 22 -28.82 13.44 26.88
N LEU A 23 -28.48 14.73 27.02
CA LEU A 23 -29.38 15.74 27.60
C LEU A 23 -30.66 15.90 26.76
N GLU A 24 -30.51 16.10 25.45
CA GLU A 24 -31.64 16.28 24.53
C GLU A 24 -32.53 15.03 24.48
N SER A 25 -31.93 13.83 24.45
CA SER A 25 -32.66 12.57 24.40
C SER A 25 -33.40 12.28 25.70
N ASN A 26 -32.83 12.61 26.85
CA ASN A 26 -33.49 12.42 28.15
C ASN A 26 -34.70 13.35 28.34
N GLU A 27 -34.65 14.57 27.80
CA GLU A 27 -35.83 15.43 27.77
C GLU A 27 -36.87 14.93 26.76
N LYS A 28 -36.44 14.58 25.54
CA LYS A 28 -37.33 14.12 24.45
C LYS A 28 -38.04 12.81 24.78
N PHE A 29 -37.38 11.87 25.44
CA PHE A 29 -37.88 10.52 25.71
C PHE A 29 -38.18 10.27 27.21
N LYS A 30 -38.38 11.35 27.95
CA LYS A 30 -38.66 11.33 29.39
C LYS A 30 -39.75 10.32 29.76
N GLY A 31 -39.44 9.46 30.73
CA GLY A 31 -40.36 8.43 31.23
C GLY A 31 -40.40 7.14 30.40
N ARG A 32 -39.73 7.07 29.24
CA ARG A 32 -39.68 5.87 28.38
C ARG A 32 -38.32 5.17 28.47
N CYS A 33 -37.23 5.92 28.30
CA CYS A 33 -35.86 5.42 28.43
C CYS A 33 -34.94 6.48 29.07
N VAL A 34 -33.75 6.05 29.50
CA VAL A 34 -32.75 6.91 30.11
C VAL A 34 -31.43 6.73 29.36
N PHE A 35 -30.94 7.81 28.78
CA PHE A 35 -29.64 7.91 28.14
C PHE A 35 -28.58 8.25 29.17
N GLN A 36 -27.43 7.58 29.07
CA GLN A 36 -26.26 7.86 29.89
C GLN A 36 -24.98 7.50 29.14
N ILE A 37 -23.89 8.17 29.50
CA ILE A 37 -22.59 7.87 28.91
C ILE A 37 -21.91 6.77 29.71
N PHE A 38 -21.36 5.81 28.99
CA PHE A 38 -20.41 4.85 29.53
C PHE A 38 -19.00 5.33 29.19
N ASP A 39 -18.17 5.50 30.21
CA ASP A 39 -16.76 5.86 30.03
C ASP A 39 -16.02 4.68 29.38
N ALA A 40 -15.69 4.83 28.09
CA ALA A 40 -15.06 3.78 27.32
C ALA A 40 -13.69 3.41 27.89
N ILE A 41 -13.35 2.13 27.80
CA ILE A 41 -12.05 1.59 28.21
C ILE A 41 -11.01 1.95 27.16
N SER A 42 -10.06 2.79 27.55
CA SER A 42 -8.87 3.07 26.75
C SER A 42 -7.69 2.18 27.17
N PRO A 43 -6.62 2.07 26.37
CA PRO A 43 -5.38 1.41 26.78
C PRO A 43 -4.74 2.00 28.05
N LYS A 44 -5.12 3.22 28.45
CA LYS A 44 -4.64 3.89 29.67
C LYS A 44 -5.52 3.61 30.88
N HIS A 45 -6.64 2.92 30.71
CA HIS A 45 -7.59 2.62 31.79
C HIS A 45 -6.95 1.67 32.81
N GLN A 46 -7.18 1.92 34.10
CA GLN A 46 -6.54 1.16 35.19
C GLN A 46 -6.82 -0.36 35.12
N ASP A 47 -8.01 -0.74 34.65
CA ASP A 47 -8.44 -2.14 34.54
C ASP A 47 -8.06 -2.79 33.20
N PHE A 48 -7.48 -2.04 32.25
CA PHE A 48 -7.20 -2.53 30.89
C PHE A 48 -6.31 -3.77 30.90
N GLU A 49 -5.14 -3.67 31.53
CA GLU A 49 -4.16 -4.77 31.60
C GLU A 49 -4.72 -6.00 32.33
N LYS A 50 -5.46 -5.77 33.41
CA LYS A 50 -6.08 -6.85 34.19
C LYS A 50 -7.12 -7.61 33.38
N LEU A 51 -8.01 -6.88 32.70
CA LEU A 51 -9.04 -7.48 31.84
C LEU A 51 -8.41 -8.20 30.65
N LEU A 52 -7.36 -7.64 30.07
CA LEU A 52 -6.64 -8.25 28.96
C LEU A 52 -5.99 -9.57 29.40
N GLN A 53 -5.32 -9.63 30.54
CA GLN A 53 -4.75 -10.87 31.08
C GLN A 53 -5.79 -11.97 31.32
N GLU A 54 -7.03 -11.61 31.63
CA GLU A 54 -8.13 -12.55 31.88
C GLU A 54 -8.81 -13.02 30.58
N LEU A 55 -8.99 -12.10 29.63
CA LEU A 55 -9.88 -12.28 28.48
C LEU A 55 -9.14 -12.43 27.16
N TYR A 56 -7.83 -12.21 27.10
CA TYR A 56 -7.01 -12.43 25.92
C TYR A 56 -6.09 -13.64 26.06
N ASP A 57 -5.98 -14.42 24.99
CA ASP A 57 -5.01 -15.50 24.88
C ASP A 57 -4.42 -15.51 23.46
N ALA A 58 -3.12 -15.28 23.36
CA ALA A 58 -2.40 -15.27 22.10
C ALA A 58 -2.50 -16.62 21.36
N GLN A 59 -2.55 -17.75 22.07
CA GLN A 59 -2.68 -19.06 21.41
C GLN A 59 -4.05 -19.25 20.75
N SER A 60 -5.11 -18.76 21.40
CA SER A 60 -6.47 -18.76 20.84
C SER A 60 -6.58 -17.81 19.66
N MET A 61 -5.97 -16.62 19.76
CA MET A 61 -5.86 -15.64 18.68
C MET A 61 -5.18 -16.25 17.45
N LEU A 62 -4.03 -16.92 17.61
CA LEU A 62 -3.30 -17.57 16.51
C LEU A 62 -4.07 -18.69 15.79
N LYS A 63 -5.12 -19.23 16.40
CA LYS A 63 -5.97 -20.29 15.85
C LYS A 63 -7.28 -19.75 15.28
N SER A 64 -7.57 -18.46 15.44
CA SER A 64 -8.86 -17.88 15.08
C SER A 64 -8.98 -17.69 13.58
N ASP A 65 -10.22 -17.78 13.08
CA ASP A 65 -10.49 -17.49 11.68
C ASP A 65 -10.08 -16.04 11.34
N TRP A 66 -10.25 -15.10 12.28
CA TRP A 66 -9.82 -13.70 12.13
C TRP A 66 -8.32 -13.60 11.82
N PHE A 67 -7.44 -14.28 12.56
CA PHE A 67 -6.00 -14.24 12.31
C PHE A 67 -5.62 -14.65 10.88
N HIS A 68 -6.38 -15.58 10.33
CA HIS A 68 -6.19 -16.12 8.99
C HIS A 68 -6.95 -15.34 7.90
N SER A 69 -7.74 -14.32 8.25
CA SER A 69 -8.48 -13.46 7.30
C SER A 69 -7.60 -12.37 6.68
N ASP A 70 -7.99 -11.83 5.52
CA ASP A 70 -7.28 -10.71 4.87
C ASP A 70 -7.24 -9.41 5.66
N TYR A 71 -8.19 -9.24 6.58
CA TYR A 71 -8.39 -8.01 7.35
C TYR A 71 -7.47 -7.97 8.57
N CYS A 72 -7.04 -9.15 9.04
CA CYS A 72 -6.10 -9.28 10.12
C CYS A 72 -4.66 -9.21 9.59
N TYR A 73 -4.09 -8.02 9.55
CA TYR A 73 -2.68 -7.86 9.22
C TYR A 73 -1.75 -8.17 10.42
N GLN A 74 -2.25 -8.11 11.67
CA GLN A 74 -1.51 -8.28 12.95
C GLN A 74 -2.44 -8.66 14.12
N GLU A 75 -1.94 -8.79 15.36
CA GLU A 75 -2.78 -8.80 16.57
C GLU A 75 -3.70 -7.58 16.64
N LEU A 76 -4.77 -7.68 17.45
CA LEU A 76 -5.67 -6.56 17.70
C LEU A 76 -4.92 -5.36 18.30
N LEU A 77 -5.29 -4.17 17.87
CA LEU A 77 -4.77 -2.92 18.42
C LEU A 77 -5.24 -2.76 19.86
N PRO A 78 -4.44 -2.12 20.74
CA PRO A 78 -4.87 -1.78 22.09
C PRO A 78 -6.22 -1.05 22.12
N GLN A 79 -6.50 -0.22 21.11
CA GLN A 79 -7.78 0.48 20.96
C GLN A 79 -8.94 -0.46 20.60
N GLU A 80 -8.70 -1.49 19.78
CA GLU A 80 -9.70 -2.52 19.46
C GLU A 80 -10.03 -3.37 20.70
N PHE A 81 -9.02 -3.72 21.50
CA PHE A 81 -9.23 -4.32 22.82
C PHE A 81 -10.06 -3.41 23.73
N GLY A 82 -9.74 -2.10 23.77
CA GLY A 82 -10.48 -1.12 24.56
C GLY A 82 -11.96 -1.03 24.15
N CYS A 83 -12.23 -1.01 22.84
CA CYS A 83 -13.59 -1.09 22.30
C CYS A 83 -14.29 -2.37 22.77
N TYR A 84 -13.69 -3.55 22.55
CA TYR A 84 -14.26 -4.83 22.97
C TYR A 84 -14.58 -4.85 24.47
N LEU A 85 -13.63 -4.43 25.31
CA LEU A 85 -13.79 -4.40 26.76
C LEU A 85 -14.90 -3.45 27.21
N SER A 86 -15.11 -2.34 26.51
CA SER A 86 -16.22 -1.42 26.79
C SER A 86 -17.58 -2.09 26.58
N HIS A 87 -17.74 -2.81 25.47
CA HIS A 87 -18.95 -3.60 25.19
C HIS A 87 -19.13 -4.73 26.22
N TYR A 88 -18.05 -5.46 26.52
CA TYR A 88 -18.06 -6.55 27.48
C TYR A 88 -18.53 -6.11 28.88
N LEU A 89 -18.06 -4.96 29.37
CA LEU A 89 -18.49 -4.41 30.66
C LEU A 89 -19.97 -4.00 30.65
N LEU A 90 -20.47 -3.45 29.55
CA LEU A 90 -21.91 -3.15 29.39
C LEU A 90 -22.76 -4.42 29.29
N TRP A 91 -22.26 -5.50 28.71
CA TRP A 91 -22.93 -6.81 28.79
C TRP A 91 -23.04 -7.28 30.23
N LYS A 92 -21.96 -7.15 31.02
CA LYS A 92 -21.98 -7.50 32.46
C LYS A 92 -22.97 -6.64 33.22
N GLU A 93 -23.08 -5.35 32.91
CA GLU A 93 -24.08 -4.47 33.52
C GLU A 93 -25.51 -4.85 33.11
N CYS A 94 -25.75 -5.24 31.86
CA CYS A 94 -27.05 -5.75 31.40
C CYS A 94 -27.48 -7.00 32.18
N VAL A 95 -26.55 -7.95 32.39
CA VAL A 95 -26.82 -9.14 33.23
C VAL A 95 -27.07 -8.76 34.68
N LYS A 96 -26.27 -7.87 35.24
CA LYS A 96 -26.36 -7.43 36.64
C LYS A 96 -27.67 -6.71 36.95
N THR A 97 -28.10 -5.81 36.06
CA THR A 97 -29.37 -5.09 36.19
C THR A 97 -30.57 -5.96 35.85
N ASN A 98 -30.36 -7.08 35.15
CA ASN A 98 -31.39 -8.00 34.67
C ASN A 98 -32.51 -7.27 33.92
N GLN A 99 -32.13 -6.28 33.11
CA GLN A 99 -33.00 -5.52 32.22
C GLN A 99 -32.38 -5.41 30.83
N PRO A 100 -33.19 -5.39 29.76
CA PRO A 100 -32.67 -5.09 28.44
C PRO A 100 -32.04 -3.69 28.39
N VAL A 101 -31.02 -3.55 27.55
CA VAL A 101 -30.30 -2.29 27.34
C VAL A 101 -30.17 -2.00 25.86
N VAL A 102 -29.97 -0.72 25.53
CA VAL A 102 -29.45 -0.30 24.23
C VAL A 102 -28.03 0.18 24.43
N ILE A 103 -27.13 -0.23 23.55
CA ILE A 103 -25.73 0.18 23.56
C ILE A 103 -25.46 0.86 22.22
N LEU A 104 -24.94 2.08 22.28
CA LEU A 104 -24.60 2.94 21.15
C LEU A 104 -23.12 3.35 21.24
N GLU A 105 -22.48 3.59 20.11
CA GLU A 105 -21.16 4.24 20.04
C GLU A 105 -21.32 5.78 19.96
N ASP A 106 -20.23 6.53 20.15
CA ASP A 106 -20.26 8.00 20.16
C ASP A 106 -20.33 8.66 18.78
N ASP A 107 -20.35 7.87 17.72
CA ASP A 107 -20.43 8.30 16.33
C ASP A 107 -21.82 8.09 15.70
N VAL A 108 -22.87 7.95 16.51
CA VAL A 108 -24.24 7.78 16.03
C VAL A 108 -25.10 9.04 16.05
N THR A 109 -26.18 9.00 15.27
CA THR A 109 -27.34 9.91 15.33
C THR A 109 -28.63 9.09 15.47
N LEU A 110 -29.58 9.58 16.26
CA LEU A 110 -30.88 8.92 16.45
C LEU A 110 -31.86 9.31 15.35
N GLU A 111 -32.47 8.33 14.70
CA GLU A 111 -33.50 8.55 13.70
C GLU A 111 -34.89 8.74 14.33
N SER A 112 -35.81 9.28 13.54
CA SER A 112 -37.18 9.58 14.01
C SER A 112 -37.95 8.36 14.52
N ASN A 113 -37.64 7.16 14.01
CA ASN A 113 -38.26 5.89 14.40
C ASN A 113 -37.57 5.19 15.59
N PHE A 114 -36.58 5.80 16.25
CA PHE A 114 -35.83 5.18 17.34
C PHE A 114 -36.70 4.59 18.45
N MET A 115 -37.68 5.37 18.94
CA MET A 115 -38.54 4.90 20.02
C MET A 115 -39.48 3.77 19.60
N GLN A 116 -39.95 3.79 18.35
CA GLN A 116 -40.77 2.71 17.81
C GLN A 116 -39.97 1.41 17.78
N ALA A 117 -38.75 1.48 17.23
CA ALA A 117 -37.86 0.33 17.15
C ALA A 117 -37.52 -0.25 18.54
N LEU A 118 -37.28 0.61 19.53
CA LEU A 118 -37.04 0.17 20.91
C LEU A 118 -38.26 -0.56 21.49
N GLU A 119 -39.47 -0.04 21.30
CA GLU A 119 -40.69 -0.69 21.78
C GLU A 119 -40.95 -2.04 21.11
N ASP A 120 -40.68 -2.12 19.82
CA ASP A 120 -40.83 -3.36 19.06
C ASP A 120 -39.78 -4.39 19.50
N CYS A 121 -38.52 -3.97 19.74
CA CYS A 121 -37.49 -4.83 20.31
C CYS A 121 -37.93 -5.40 21.67
N LEU A 122 -38.47 -4.57 22.56
CA LEU A 122 -38.95 -4.97 23.89
C LEU A 122 -40.13 -5.96 23.84
N LYS A 123 -40.97 -5.90 22.80
CA LYS A 123 -42.09 -6.83 22.58
C LYS A 123 -41.69 -8.09 21.81
N SER A 124 -40.53 -8.07 21.16
CA SER A 124 -40.02 -9.17 20.35
C SER A 124 -39.37 -10.26 21.21
N PRO A 125 -39.25 -11.50 20.70
CA PRO A 125 -38.54 -12.58 21.39
C PRO A 125 -37.03 -12.59 21.09
N PHE A 126 -36.49 -11.51 20.52
CA PHE A 126 -35.12 -11.46 20.02
C PHE A 126 -34.16 -10.94 21.09
N ASP A 127 -33.10 -11.73 21.35
CA ASP A 127 -32.13 -11.42 22.40
C ASP A 127 -31.11 -10.33 21.98
N PHE A 128 -30.92 -10.15 20.68
CA PHE A 128 -29.99 -9.21 20.09
C PHE A 128 -30.56 -8.66 18.78
N VAL A 129 -30.56 -7.33 18.63
CA VAL A 129 -31.03 -6.64 17.43
C VAL A 129 -30.13 -5.44 17.14
N ARG A 130 -29.49 -5.43 15.97
CA ARG A 130 -28.74 -4.27 15.48
C ARG A 130 -29.69 -3.12 15.16
N LEU A 131 -29.36 -1.94 15.63
CA LEU A 131 -30.06 -0.69 15.35
C LEU A 131 -29.43 0.09 14.18
N TYR A 132 -28.21 -0.30 13.80
CA TYR A 132 -27.54 0.11 12.58
C TYR A 132 -26.72 -1.05 12.03
N GLY A 133 -26.58 -1.14 10.71
CA GLY A 133 -25.81 -2.17 10.04
C GLY A 133 -25.57 -1.79 8.59
N HIS A 134 -24.45 -2.23 8.03
CA HIS A 134 -24.20 -2.16 6.60
C HIS A 134 -23.69 -3.52 6.12
N TYR A 135 -23.91 -3.83 4.85
CA TYR A 135 -23.33 -5.04 4.29
C TYR A 135 -21.83 -4.88 4.13
N TRP A 136 -21.10 -5.86 4.63
CA TRP A 136 -19.65 -5.84 4.54
C TRP A 136 -19.16 -6.04 3.10
N GLY A 137 -18.00 -5.50 2.72
CA GLY A 137 -17.39 -5.74 1.40
C GLY A 137 -18.23 -5.28 0.19
N GLY A 138 -19.09 -4.27 0.35
CA GLY A 138 -19.90 -3.72 -0.75
C GLY A 138 -21.01 -4.66 -1.27
N HIS A 139 -21.37 -5.68 -0.50
CA HIS A 139 -22.45 -6.62 -0.80
C HIS A 139 -23.76 -5.88 -1.10
N LYS A 140 -24.49 -6.33 -2.13
CA LYS A 140 -25.84 -5.87 -2.46
C LYS A 140 -26.78 -7.07 -2.34
N THR A 141 -27.56 -7.12 -1.27
CA THR A 141 -28.59 -8.15 -1.14
C THR A 141 -29.80 -7.82 -2.02
N ASN A 142 -30.72 -8.77 -2.18
CA ASN A 142 -31.88 -8.59 -3.07
C ASN A 142 -32.80 -7.47 -2.57
N LEU A 143 -32.96 -7.34 -1.25
CA LEU A 143 -33.80 -6.30 -0.66
C LEU A 143 -33.09 -4.95 -0.52
N ARG A 144 -31.75 -4.89 -0.72
CA ARG A 144 -30.91 -3.68 -0.56
C ARG A 144 -31.27 -2.85 0.68
N SER A 145 -31.53 -3.55 1.78
CA SER A 145 -32.20 -2.95 2.93
C SER A 145 -31.28 -2.17 3.86
N LEU A 146 -29.98 -2.41 3.75
CA LEU A 146 -28.95 -1.70 4.52
C LEU A 146 -28.13 -0.77 3.60
N PRO A 147 -27.58 0.34 4.14
CA PRO A 147 -26.68 1.21 3.41
C PRO A 147 -25.46 0.44 2.88
N ILE A 148 -24.94 0.90 1.73
CA ILE A 148 -23.71 0.36 1.14
C ILE A 148 -22.55 1.14 1.74
N TYR A 149 -21.64 0.46 2.42
CA TYR A 149 -20.35 1.06 2.77
C TYR A 149 -19.51 1.16 1.51
N THR A 150 -19.30 2.37 0.99
CA THR A 150 -18.33 2.61 -0.10
C THR A 150 -17.14 3.36 0.46
N GLU A 151 -15.94 2.79 0.30
CA GLU A 151 -14.64 3.45 0.60
C GLU A 151 -14.49 4.82 -0.11
N ALA A 152 -15.33 5.11 -1.12
CA ALA A 152 -15.41 6.42 -1.77
C ALA A 152 -15.88 7.56 -0.83
N GLU A 153 -16.67 7.28 0.21
CA GLU A 153 -17.09 8.30 1.19
C GLU A 153 -15.92 8.72 2.11
N GLU A 154 -14.93 7.85 2.34
CA GLU A 154 -13.69 8.21 3.04
C GLU A 154 -12.79 9.12 2.17
N ALA A 155 -12.79 8.93 0.85
CA ALA A 155 -11.98 9.72 -0.06
C ALA A 155 -12.46 11.18 -0.18
N GLU A 156 -13.78 11.43 -0.22
CA GLU A 156 -14.30 12.80 -0.29
C GLU A 156 -14.08 13.60 1.00
N ALA A 157 -13.99 12.94 2.15
CA ALA A 157 -13.64 13.59 3.43
C ALA A 157 -12.17 14.02 3.52
N PHE A 158 -11.28 13.39 2.74
CA PHE A 158 -9.82 13.60 2.82
C PHE A 158 -9.28 14.67 1.85
N VAL A 159 -10.05 15.09 0.83
CA VAL A 159 -9.59 16.03 -0.21
C VAL A 159 -9.75 17.51 0.19
N GLY A 160 -10.27 17.78 1.39
CA GLY A 160 -10.26 19.13 1.98
C GLY A 160 -8.86 19.53 2.45
N GLU A 161 -8.20 20.37 1.65
CA GLU A 161 -6.98 21.16 1.94
C GLU A 161 -5.61 20.51 1.62
N THR A 162 -5.21 20.61 0.35
CA THR A 162 -3.79 20.91 0.02
C THR A 162 -3.74 21.94 -1.13
N PRO A 163 -3.04 23.09 -0.98
CA PRO A 163 -2.81 24.02 -2.08
C PRO A 163 -1.75 23.46 -3.04
N ILE A 164 -2.10 23.32 -4.32
CA ILE A 164 -1.16 22.95 -5.38
C ILE A 164 -0.38 24.21 -5.78
N GLU A 165 0.88 24.31 -5.34
CA GLU A 165 1.86 25.26 -5.86
C GLU A 165 2.39 24.74 -7.20
N ASN A 166 1.98 25.38 -8.30
CA ASN A 166 2.51 25.13 -9.63
C ASN A 166 3.88 25.81 -9.77
N HIS A 167 4.96 25.04 -9.79
CA HIS A 167 6.25 25.50 -10.31
C HIS A 167 6.56 24.84 -11.65
N GLU A 168 6.35 25.63 -12.69
CA GLU A 168 6.66 25.37 -14.09
C GLU A 168 8.19 25.44 -14.30
N VAL A 169 8.81 24.35 -14.75
CA VAL A 169 10.24 24.30 -15.11
C VAL A 169 10.34 24.04 -16.62
N THR A 170 10.65 25.08 -17.38
CA THR A 170 11.02 24.99 -18.80
C THR A 170 12.48 24.54 -19.00
N PRO A 171 12.77 23.63 -19.95
CA PRO A 171 14.13 23.25 -20.32
C PRO A 171 14.76 24.19 -21.37
N PRO A 172 16.09 24.41 -21.37
CA PRO A 172 16.77 25.18 -22.42
C PRO A 172 17.06 24.34 -23.68
N PRO A 173 17.11 24.96 -24.88
CA PRO A 173 17.25 24.29 -26.19
C PRO A 173 18.71 23.93 -26.57
N PRO A 174 18.92 23.10 -27.62
CA PRO A 174 20.18 22.40 -27.90
C PRO A 174 21.18 23.16 -28.80
N ASN A 175 22.45 22.74 -28.70
CA ASN A 175 23.63 23.17 -29.47
C ASN A 175 23.46 23.08 -31.01
N PRO A 176 24.15 23.94 -31.79
CA PRO A 176 24.40 23.69 -33.20
C PRO A 176 25.81 23.11 -33.49
N ALA A 177 25.74 22.05 -34.30
CA ALA A 177 26.63 21.45 -35.30
C ALA A 177 28.06 21.97 -35.59
N GLN A 178 28.96 20.98 -35.73
CA GLN A 178 29.92 20.68 -36.81
C GLN A 178 30.63 21.83 -37.55
N ASP A 179 31.97 21.75 -37.57
CA ASP A 179 32.78 22.04 -38.76
C ASP A 179 33.96 21.07 -38.85
N ALA A 180 34.02 20.35 -39.96
CA ALA A 180 35.15 19.55 -40.40
C ALA A 180 35.75 20.26 -41.62
N GLN A 181 37.00 20.68 -41.52
CA GLN A 181 37.81 21.05 -42.69
C GLN A 181 39.13 20.28 -42.66
N GLN A 182 39.28 19.48 -43.69
CA GLN A 182 40.40 18.62 -44.02
C GLN A 182 41.09 19.28 -45.21
N ASP A 183 42.24 19.93 -44.99
CA ASP A 183 43.08 20.42 -46.07
C ASP A 183 44.33 19.54 -46.23
N SER A 184 44.38 18.91 -47.40
CA SER A 184 45.50 18.12 -47.91
C SER A 184 46.47 19.07 -48.60
N ILE A 185 47.76 19.03 -48.27
CA ILE A 185 48.80 19.67 -49.09
C ILE A 185 49.80 18.61 -49.52
N MET A 186 49.82 18.42 -50.84
CA MET A 186 50.63 17.49 -51.61
C MET A 186 52.13 17.75 -51.48
N GLU A 187 52.88 16.65 -51.31
CA GLU A 187 54.32 16.56 -51.56
C GLU A 187 54.68 17.04 -52.98
N THR A 188 55.75 17.81 -53.08
CA THR A 188 56.53 17.95 -54.31
C THR A 188 57.98 17.64 -54.00
N GLN A 189 58.39 16.40 -54.32
CA GLN A 189 59.79 16.01 -54.39
C GLN A 189 60.42 16.66 -55.63
N GLN A 190 61.58 17.28 -55.45
CA GLN A 190 62.45 17.72 -56.54
C GLN A 190 63.84 17.13 -56.33
N ASP A 191 64.12 16.06 -57.08
CA ASP A 191 65.46 15.56 -57.37
C ASP A 191 66.24 16.58 -58.21
N PRO A 192 67.54 16.80 -57.92
CA PRO A 192 68.49 17.25 -58.92
C PRO A 192 69.43 16.11 -59.31
N LYS A 193 69.27 15.70 -60.57
CA LYS A 193 70.14 14.85 -61.40
C LYS A 193 71.63 15.16 -61.27
N GLU A 194 72.40 14.08 -61.34
CA GLU A 194 73.80 14.02 -61.77
C GLU A 194 74.09 14.92 -62.98
N LEU A 195 75.18 15.69 -62.89
CA LEU A 195 75.96 16.12 -64.05
C LEU A 195 77.44 15.88 -63.75
N SER A 196 77.94 14.80 -64.32
CA SER A 196 79.35 14.51 -64.52
C SER A 196 79.82 15.27 -65.75
N GLU A 197 80.87 16.07 -65.64
CA GLU A 197 81.73 16.36 -66.80
C GLU A 197 83.12 16.79 -66.33
N SER A 198 84.12 16.09 -66.87
CA SER A 198 85.53 16.19 -66.53
C SER A 198 86.20 17.24 -67.41
N CYS A 199 86.70 18.33 -66.82
CA CYS A 199 87.48 19.34 -67.54
C CYS A 199 88.97 19.17 -67.24
N LYS A 200 89.72 18.67 -68.23
CA LYS A 200 91.18 18.62 -68.23
C LYS A 200 91.72 20.05 -68.40
N ILE A 201 92.52 20.53 -67.45
CA ILE A 201 93.22 21.81 -67.54
C ILE A 201 94.73 21.54 -67.45
N ALA A 202 95.46 22.02 -68.46
CA ALA A 202 96.91 21.96 -68.61
C ALA A 202 97.65 22.79 -67.52
N PRO A 203 98.88 22.42 -67.12
CA PRO A 203 99.56 23.05 -66.00
C PRO A 203 100.11 24.43 -66.39
N GLN A 204 99.49 25.49 -65.88
CA GLN A 204 100.04 26.85 -65.94
C GLN A 204 100.77 27.18 -64.62
N LYS A 205 102.04 27.58 -64.73
CA LYS A 205 102.84 28.09 -63.61
C LYS A 205 102.29 29.47 -63.19
N THR A 206 101.56 29.51 -62.10
CA THR A 206 101.19 30.75 -61.38
C THR A 206 101.92 30.82 -60.05
N SER A 207 102.49 31.98 -59.75
CA SER A 207 103.27 32.23 -58.53
C SER A 207 102.43 32.07 -57.26
N PHE A 208 102.97 31.33 -56.30
CA PHE A 208 102.33 31.01 -55.03
C PHE A 208 102.47 32.19 -54.06
N ASN A 209 101.37 32.86 -53.69
CA ASN A 209 101.35 33.79 -52.56
C ASN A 209 100.91 33.04 -51.27
N PRO A 210 101.85 32.62 -50.41
CA PRO A 210 101.55 31.77 -49.25
C PRO A 210 100.59 32.41 -48.23
N VAL A 211 100.50 33.74 -48.17
CA VAL A 211 99.66 34.45 -47.19
C VAL A 211 98.18 34.40 -47.58
N VAL A 212 97.87 34.60 -48.87
CA VAL A 212 96.49 34.53 -49.40
C VAL A 212 95.97 33.10 -49.29
N PHE A 213 96.78 32.11 -49.68
CA PHE A 213 96.44 30.69 -49.54
C PHE A 213 96.18 30.29 -48.09
N LYS A 214 97.01 30.76 -47.14
CA LYS A 214 96.80 30.52 -45.70
C LYS A 214 95.49 31.13 -45.17
N LYS A 215 95.08 32.30 -45.69
CA LYS A 215 93.81 32.97 -45.32
C LYS A 215 92.58 32.23 -45.90
N ILE A 216 92.66 31.77 -47.15
CA ILE A 216 91.63 30.93 -47.78
C ILE A 216 91.51 29.60 -47.03
N LYS A 217 92.63 28.91 -46.76
CA LYS A 217 92.67 27.66 -46.00
C LYS A 217 92.03 27.78 -44.62
N ARG A 218 92.28 28.88 -43.90
CA ARG A 218 91.64 29.14 -42.59
C ARG A 218 90.12 29.35 -42.70
N LYS A 219 89.64 30.09 -43.72
CA LYS A 219 88.20 30.29 -43.94
C LYS A 219 87.51 28.99 -44.33
N LEU A 220 88.14 28.20 -45.21
CA LEU A 220 87.65 26.89 -45.63
C LEU A 220 87.57 25.91 -44.45
N ASN A 221 88.63 25.81 -43.64
CA ASN A 221 88.62 24.95 -42.45
C ASN A 221 87.53 25.37 -41.44
N ARG A 222 87.28 26.67 -41.26
CA ARG A 222 86.20 27.17 -40.40
C ARG A 222 84.82 26.81 -40.96
N PHE A 223 84.63 26.93 -42.27
CA PHE A 223 83.39 26.57 -42.94
C PHE A 223 83.11 25.06 -42.84
N ILE A 224 84.13 24.22 -43.08
CA ILE A 224 84.05 22.77 -42.90
C ILE A 224 83.69 22.42 -41.45
N GLY A 225 84.33 23.05 -40.46
CA GLY A 225 83.99 22.85 -39.05
C GLY A 225 82.55 23.24 -38.72
N SER A 226 82.04 24.34 -39.29
CA SER A 226 80.64 24.76 -39.12
C SER A 226 79.65 23.79 -39.78
N ILE A 227 79.99 23.22 -40.93
CA ILE A 227 79.16 22.21 -41.60
C ILE A 227 79.12 20.94 -40.75
N LEU A 228 80.28 20.45 -40.31
CA LEU A 228 80.37 19.24 -39.48
C LEU A 228 79.55 19.37 -38.19
N ALA A 229 79.63 20.53 -37.52
CA ALA A 229 78.82 20.80 -36.33
C ALA A 229 77.31 20.79 -36.61
N ARG A 230 76.87 21.35 -37.74
CA ARG A 230 75.45 21.32 -38.16
C ARG A 230 74.98 19.92 -38.54
N THR A 231 75.83 19.14 -39.23
CA THR A 231 75.54 17.75 -39.58
C THR A 231 75.33 16.90 -38.32
N GLU A 232 76.10 17.13 -37.27
CA GLU A 232 75.95 16.39 -36.01
C GLU A 232 74.66 16.77 -35.27
N VAL A 233 74.29 18.06 -35.26
CA VAL A 233 72.98 18.49 -34.74
C VAL A 233 71.84 17.89 -35.56
N TYR A 234 71.97 17.84 -36.89
CA TYR A 234 70.96 17.26 -37.77
C TYR A 234 70.74 15.77 -37.51
N LYS A 235 71.81 14.98 -37.33
CA LYS A 235 71.71 13.55 -36.95
C LYS A 235 70.95 13.36 -35.64
N ASN A 236 71.20 14.21 -34.64
CA ASN A 236 70.49 14.15 -33.36
C ASN A 236 68.99 14.48 -33.52
N VAL A 237 68.64 15.39 -34.42
CA VAL A 237 67.22 15.69 -34.73
C VAL A 237 66.56 14.52 -35.44
N VAL A 238 67.22 13.92 -36.44
CA VAL A 238 66.72 12.73 -37.14
C VAL A 238 66.49 11.57 -36.16
N ALA A 239 67.45 11.31 -35.28
CA ALA A 239 67.30 10.25 -34.26
C ALA A 239 66.11 10.49 -33.32
N LYS A 240 65.84 11.75 -32.94
CA LYS A 240 64.64 12.11 -32.15
C LYS A 240 63.35 11.94 -32.94
N TYR A 241 63.37 12.21 -34.25
CA TYR A 241 62.22 12.03 -35.12
C TYR A 241 61.90 10.53 -35.31
N ASP A 242 62.92 9.69 -35.45
CA ASP A 242 62.75 8.22 -35.52
C ASP A 242 62.18 7.65 -34.20
N ASP A 243 62.66 8.14 -33.05
CA ASP A 243 62.11 7.76 -31.74
C ASP A 243 60.65 8.19 -31.57
N LEU A 244 60.31 9.41 -32.03
CA LEU A 244 58.93 9.91 -32.01
C LEU A 244 58.01 9.07 -32.92
N THR A 245 58.48 8.71 -34.11
CA THR A 245 57.75 7.87 -35.07
C THR A 245 57.42 6.51 -34.46
N LYS A 246 58.39 5.86 -33.81
CA LYS A 246 58.16 4.58 -33.10
C LYS A 246 57.10 4.70 -32.00
N LYS A 247 57.16 5.78 -31.21
CA LYS A 247 56.15 6.03 -30.16
C LYS A 247 54.76 6.26 -30.74
N TYR A 248 54.66 6.90 -31.90
CA TYR A 248 53.41 7.10 -32.62
C TYR A 248 52.83 5.76 -33.11
N ASP A 249 53.66 4.89 -33.69
CA ASP A 249 53.23 3.55 -34.11
C ASP A 249 52.74 2.70 -32.93
N ASP A 250 53.45 2.75 -31.80
CA ASP A 250 53.05 2.05 -30.58
C ASP A 250 51.74 2.61 -29.99
N LEU A 251 51.51 3.91 -30.11
CA LEU A 251 50.27 4.54 -29.68
C LEU A 251 49.09 4.12 -30.57
N ASN A 252 49.28 4.07 -31.89
CA ASN A 252 48.25 3.62 -32.82
C ASN A 252 47.85 2.16 -32.58
N LYS A 253 48.81 1.27 -32.31
CA LYS A 253 48.50 -0.12 -31.93
C LYS A 253 47.63 -0.21 -30.68
N LYS A 254 47.95 0.60 -29.64
CA LYS A 254 47.13 0.67 -28.42
C LYS A 254 45.73 1.21 -28.69
N TYR A 255 45.60 2.17 -29.60
CA TYR A 255 44.32 2.73 -30.02
C TYR A 255 43.46 1.67 -30.73
N ASP A 256 44.06 0.89 -31.64
CA ASP A 256 43.36 -0.22 -32.33
C ASP A 256 42.90 -1.30 -31.33
N ASP A 257 43.75 -1.66 -30.36
CA ASP A 257 43.40 -2.62 -29.31
C ASP A 257 42.28 -2.10 -28.39
N LEU A 258 42.25 -0.79 -28.12
CA LEU A 258 41.19 -0.16 -27.33
C LEU A 258 39.85 -0.17 -28.10
N ASN A 259 39.87 0.15 -29.39
CA ASN A 259 38.67 0.11 -30.23
C ASN A 259 38.08 -1.31 -30.29
N LYS A 260 38.91 -2.35 -30.44
CA LYS A 260 38.43 -3.74 -30.39
C LYS A 260 37.74 -4.07 -29.06
N LYS A 261 38.32 -3.64 -27.93
CA LYS A 261 37.71 -3.84 -26.60
C LYS A 261 36.39 -3.09 -26.46
N TYR A 262 36.30 -1.89 -27.04
CA TYR A 262 35.08 -1.09 -27.05
C TYR A 262 33.96 -1.78 -27.84
N ASP A 263 34.28 -2.33 -29.03
CA ASP A 263 33.33 -3.09 -29.84
C ASP A 263 32.84 -4.36 -29.12
N ASP A 264 33.75 -5.08 -28.46
CA ASP A 264 33.38 -6.26 -27.66
C ASP A 264 32.51 -5.91 -26.46
N LEU A 265 32.73 -4.74 -25.83
CA LEU A 265 31.90 -4.25 -24.74
C LEU A 265 30.49 -3.87 -25.22
N ASN A 266 30.39 -3.18 -26.37
CA ASN A 266 29.10 -2.83 -26.96
C ASN A 266 28.27 -4.08 -27.30
N LYS A 267 28.90 -5.11 -27.89
CA LYS A 267 28.21 -6.38 -28.17
C LYS A 267 27.65 -7.03 -26.90
N LYS A 268 28.43 -7.05 -25.81
CA LYS A 268 27.97 -7.58 -24.51
C LYS A 268 26.83 -6.75 -23.92
N TYR A 269 26.88 -5.43 -24.08
CA TYR A 269 25.83 -4.53 -23.63
C TYR A 269 24.52 -4.78 -24.39
N ASP A 270 24.59 -4.95 -25.70
CA ASP A 270 23.43 -5.27 -26.54
C ASP A 270 22.81 -6.64 -26.17
N GLU A 271 23.65 -7.65 -25.95
CA GLU A 271 23.21 -8.98 -25.51
C GLU A 271 22.53 -8.95 -24.13
N LEU A 272 23.09 -8.17 -23.20
CA LEU A 272 22.50 -7.97 -21.87
C LEU A 272 21.12 -7.29 -21.96
N ASN A 273 21.01 -6.21 -22.74
CA ASN A 273 19.75 -5.51 -22.95
C ASN A 273 18.68 -6.42 -23.55
N LYS A 274 19.06 -7.25 -24.53
CA LYS A 274 18.17 -8.25 -25.13
C LYS A 274 17.67 -9.27 -24.09
N ASN A 275 18.57 -9.80 -23.25
CA ASN A 275 18.19 -10.77 -22.21
C ASN A 275 17.24 -10.15 -21.16
N ILE A 276 17.47 -8.88 -20.79
CA ILE A 276 16.61 -8.16 -19.85
C ILE A 276 15.22 -7.94 -20.46
N ALA A 277 15.14 -7.52 -21.72
CA ALA A 277 13.87 -7.34 -22.41
C ALA A 277 13.07 -8.65 -22.48
N GLU A 278 13.71 -9.75 -22.90
CA GLU A 278 13.07 -11.07 -22.96
C GLU A 278 12.54 -11.54 -21.60
N LYS A 279 13.30 -11.33 -20.52
CA LYS A 279 12.85 -11.65 -19.15
C LYS A 279 11.70 -10.77 -18.69
N TYR A 280 11.71 -9.49 -19.08
CA TYR A 280 10.63 -8.58 -18.74
C TYR A 280 9.33 -9.00 -19.43
N ASP A 281 9.40 -9.35 -20.71
CA ASP A 281 8.25 -9.85 -21.47
C ASP A 281 7.70 -11.17 -20.90
N GLU A 282 8.57 -12.11 -20.53
CA GLU A 282 8.17 -13.37 -19.88
C GLU A 282 7.48 -13.11 -18.53
N LEU A 283 8.00 -12.16 -17.74
CA LEU A 283 7.40 -11.78 -16.46
C LEU A 283 6.04 -11.09 -16.64
N MET A 284 5.93 -10.19 -17.61
CA MET A 284 4.68 -9.51 -17.96
C MET A 284 3.61 -10.51 -18.41
N GLY A 285 3.97 -11.48 -19.26
CA GLY A 285 3.04 -12.53 -19.69
C GLY A 285 2.55 -13.40 -18.52
N LYS A 286 3.42 -13.72 -17.55
CA LYS A 286 3.02 -14.42 -16.32
C LYS A 286 2.09 -13.57 -15.45
N TYR A 287 2.38 -12.28 -15.32
CA TYR A 287 1.56 -11.34 -14.57
C TYR A 287 0.14 -11.20 -15.16
N GLU A 288 0.03 -11.01 -16.47
CA GLU A 288 -1.26 -10.94 -17.16
C GLU A 288 -2.05 -12.25 -17.04
N SER A 289 -1.39 -13.41 -17.16
CA SER A 289 -2.03 -14.71 -16.94
C SER A 289 -2.55 -14.89 -15.51
N LEU A 290 -1.80 -14.40 -14.51
CA LEU A 290 -2.23 -14.43 -13.11
C LEU A 290 -3.41 -13.49 -12.86
N LEU A 291 -3.37 -12.27 -13.39
CA LEU A 291 -4.49 -11.32 -13.31
C LEU A 291 -5.77 -11.91 -13.95
N ALA A 292 -5.65 -12.53 -15.12
CA ALA A 292 -6.81 -13.15 -15.78
C ALA A 292 -7.40 -14.30 -14.95
N LYS A 293 -6.54 -15.13 -14.31
CA LYS A 293 -6.99 -16.18 -13.38
C LYS A 293 -7.66 -15.59 -12.13
N GLU A 294 -7.11 -14.51 -11.58
CA GLU A 294 -7.68 -13.81 -10.43
C GLU A 294 -9.07 -13.24 -10.75
N THR A 295 -9.23 -12.59 -11.91
CA THR A 295 -10.52 -12.06 -12.36
C THR A 295 -11.54 -13.16 -12.55
N ASN A 296 -11.19 -14.26 -13.21
CA ASN A 296 -12.10 -15.40 -13.42
C ASN A 296 -12.52 -16.05 -12.09
N ILE A 297 -11.59 -16.19 -11.14
CA ILE A 297 -11.91 -16.69 -9.79
C ILE A 297 -12.83 -15.71 -9.06
N LYS A 298 -12.56 -14.40 -9.12
CA LYS A 298 -13.42 -13.37 -8.53
C LYS A 298 -14.83 -13.43 -9.11
N GLU A 299 -14.97 -13.40 -10.43
CA GLU A 299 -16.27 -13.48 -11.11
C GLU A 299 -17.04 -14.74 -10.70
N THR A 300 -16.43 -15.91 -10.85
CA THR A 300 -17.07 -17.19 -10.47
C THR A 300 -17.42 -17.24 -8.98
N PHE A 301 -16.55 -16.71 -8.12
CA PHE A 301 -16.78 -16.68 -6.68
C PHE A 301 -17.94 -15.76 -6.30
N TRP A 302 -17.97 -14.54 -6.85
CA TRP A 302 -19.01 -13.55 -6.59
C TRP A 302 -20.36 -13.99 -7.17
N GLU A 303 -20.38 -14.53 -8.39
CA GLU A 303 -21.59 -15.12 -8.99
C GLU A 303 -22.15 -16.27 -8.14
N SER A 304 -21.30 -17.19 -7.69
CA SER A 304 -21.73 -18.29 -6.82
C SER A 304 -22.26 -17.83 -5.45
N ARG A 305 -21.89 -16.62 -5.03
CA ARG A 305 -22.29 -16.05 -3.74
C ARG A 305 -23.64 -15.34 -3.83
N ALA A 306 -23.88 -14.57 -4.89
CA ALA A 306 -25.14 -13.83 -5.11
C ALA A 306 -26.38 -14.75 -5.14
N ASP A 307 -26.28 -15.92 -5.78
CA ASP A 307 -27.39 -16.89 -5.86
C ASP A 307 -27.77 -17.55 -4.51
N ASN A 308 -26.89 -17.45 -3.51
CA ASN A 308 -27.02 -18.10 -2.22
C ASN A 308 -27.37 -17.14 -1.07
N GLU A 309 -27.47 -15.84 -1.32
CA GLU A 309 -27.87 -14.87 -0.30
C GLU A 309 -29.37 -15.05 0.02
N LYS A 310 -29.67 -15.23 1.31
CA LYS A 310 -31.03 -15.42 1.82
C LYS A 310 -31.37 -14.31 2.78
N GLU A 311 -32.59 -13.82 2.68
CA GLU A 311 -33.12 -12.72 3.46
C GLU A 311 -34.53 -13.07 3.94
N ALA A 312 -34.88 -12.61 5.14
CA ALA A 312 -36.21 -12.75 5.69
C ALA A 312 -36.52 -11.58 6.64
N LEU A 313 -37.76 -11.11 6.60
CA LEU A 313 -38.31 -10.20 7.60
C LEU A 313 -39.18 -11.00 8.58
N PHE A 314 -39.10 -10.61 9.84
CA PHE A 314 -39.95 -11.08 10.92
C PHE A 314 -40.60 -9.87 11.58
N LEU A 315 -41.87 -9.99 11.97
CA LEU A 315 -42.64 -8.90 12.60
C LEU A 315 -42.45 -7.55 11.90
N GLU A 316 -42.47 -7.58 10.56
CA GLU A 316 -42.30 -6.45 9.62
C GLU A 316 -40.91 -5.79 9.62
N HIS A 317 -40.26 -5.63 10.77
CA HIS A 317 -39.07 -4.80 10.94
C HIS A 317 -37.78 -5.56 11.23
N PHE A 318 -37.84 -6.84 11.62
CA PHE A 318 -36.65 -7.59 12.02
C PHE A 318 -36.08 -8.38 10.86
N TYR A 319 -35.00 -7.85 10.30
CA TYR A 319 -34.33 -8.38 9.13
C TYR A 319 -33.23 -9.37 9.51
N LEU A 320 -33.32 -10.57 8.94
CA LEU A 320 -32.31 -11.61 9.03
C LEU A 320 -31.72 -11.84 7.63
N THR A 321 -30.41 -11.95 7.54
CA THR A 321 -29.71 -12.26 6.30
C THR A 321 -28.64 -13.32 6.50
N SER A 322 -28.34 -14.07 5.43
CA SER A 322 -27.17 -14.95 5.38
C SER A 322 -25.88 -14.19 5.02
N VAL A 323 -25.96 -12.87 4.83
CA VAL A 323 -24.82 -11.99 4.54
C VAL A 323 -24.30 -11.39 5.84
N TYR A 324 -23.00 -11.13 5.86
CA TYR A 324 -22.34 -10.49 6.99
C TYR A 324 -22.81 -9.03 7.13
N VAL A 325 -23.31 -8.65 8.32
CA VAL A 325 -23.69 -7.27 8.66
C VAL A 325 -22.69 -6.72 9.67
N ALA A 326 -21.93 -5.72 9.27
CA ALA A 326 -20.85 -5.12 10.07
C ALA A 326 -21.33 -3.94 10.91
N THR A 327 -20.49 -3.54 11.89
CA THR A 327 -20.63 -2.45 12.88
C THR A 327 -21.07 -2.88 14.28
N THR A 328 -20.71 -2.10 15.29
CA THR A 328 -21.28 -2.11 16.64
C THR A 328 -21.88 -0.78 17.06
N ALA A 329 -22.08 0.13 16.08
CA ALA A 329 -22.55 1.50 16.29
C ALA A 329 -23.82 1.59 17.15
N GLY A 330 -24.76 0.66 17.01
CA GLY A 330 -25.92 0.60 17.90
C GLY A 330 -26.63 -0.74 17.89
N TYR A 331 -27.01 -1.24 19.06
CA TYR A 331 -27.80 -2.47 19.20
C TYR A 331 -28.60 -2.54 20.51
N TYR A 332 -29.71 -3.27 20.44
CA TYR A 332 -30.51 -3.71 21.57
C TYR A 332 -30.02 -5.08 22.06
N LEU A 333 -30.02 -5.28 23.38
CA LEU A 333 -29.53 -6.51 24.01
C LEU A 333 -30.37 -6.88 25.24
N THR A 334 -30.79 -8.14 25.33
CA THR A 334 -31.42 -8.70 26.54
C THR A 334 -30.37 -9.25 27.52
N PRO A 335 -30.69 -9.41 28.81
CA PRO A 335 -29.79 -10.07 29.77
C PRO A 335 -29.38 -11.48 29.34
N LYS A 336 -30.26 -12.19 28.63
CA LYS A 336 -29.97 -13.51 28.07
C LYS A 336 -28.94 -13.42 26.95
N GLY A 337 -29.12 -12.51 25.98
CA GLY A 337 -28.14 -12.27 24.92
C GLY A 337 -26.78 -11.83 25.46
N ALA A 338 -26.79 -10.91 26.43
CA ALA A 338 -25.59 -10.43 27.11
C ALA A 338 -24.82 -11.57 27.80
N LYS A 339 -25.52 -12.42 28.56
CA LYS A 339 -24.93 -13.59 29.20
C LYS A 339 -24.27 -14.52 28.19
N THR A 340 -24.94 -14.77 27.07
CA THR A 340 -24.41 -15.62 26.00
C THR A 340 -23.14 -15.04 25.35
N PHE A 341 -23.07 -13.72 25.14
CA PHE A 341 -21.84 -13.07 24.66
C PHE A 341 -20.70 -13.11 25.68
N ILE A 342 -20.99 -12.92 26.97
CA ILE A 342 -20.00 -13.04 28.05
C ILE A 342 -19.42 -14.46 28.09
N GLU A 343 -20.28 -15.48 28.16
CA GLU A 343 -19.85 -16.88 28.21
C GLU A 343 -19.03 -17.27 26.97
N ALA A 344 -19.41 -16.78 25.80
CA ALA A 344 -18.63 -16.98 24.58
C ALA A 344 -17.26 -16.27 24.65
N THR A 345 -17.21 -15.03 25.17
CA THR A 345 -15.95 -14.29 25.34
C THR A 345 -15.02 -15.02 26.32
N GLU A 346 -15.55 -15.49 27.45
CA GLU A 346 -14.78 -16.23 28.44
C GLU A 346 -14.23 -17.54 27.89
N ARG A 347 -15.03 -18.22 27.04
CA ARG A 347 -14.68 -19.49 26.39
C ARG A 347 -13.65 -19.35 25.28
N PHE A 348 -13.85 -18.39 24.37
CA PHE A 348 -13.03 -18.24 23.16
C PHE A 348 -11.90 -17.24 23.31
N LYS A 349 -11.96 -16.37 24.34
CA LYS A 349 -11.11 -15.20 24.51
C LYS A 349 -11.33 -14.16 23.40
N ILE A 350 -10.77 -12.97 23.57
CA ILE A 350 -10.84 -11.89 22.59
C ILE A 350 -9.90 -12.24 21.43
N ILE A 351 -10.46 -12.85 20.39
CA ILE A 351 -9.71 -13.39 19.24
C ILE A 351 -9.99 -12.65 17.92
N GLU A 352 -10.87 -11.64 17.98
CA GLU A 352 -11.26 -10.79 16.87
C GLU A 352 -11.95 -9.52 17.40
N PRO A 353 -12.12 -8.47 16.59
CA PRO A 353 -12.85 -7.27 16.97
C PRO A 353 -14.29 -7.60 17.40
N VAL A 354 -14.88 -6.74 18.23
CA VAL A 354 -16.18 -7.03 18.86
C VAL A 354 -17.32 -7.16 17.85
N ASP A 355 -17.30 -6.38 16.77
CA ASP A 355 -18.28 -6.46 15.69
C ASP A 355 -18.18 -7.80 14.94
N MET A 356 -16.96 -8.25 14.65
CA MET A 356 -16.62 -9.58 14.12
C MET A 356 -17.18 -10.68 15.00
N PHE A 357 -16.87 -10.61 16.29
CA PHE A 357 -17.27 -11.60 17.27
C PHE A 357 -18.79 -11.71 17.38
N MET A 358 -19.49 -10.58 17.51
CA MET A 358 -20.95 -10.53 17.62
C MET A 358 -21.65 -10.98 16.35
N ASN A 359 -21.03 -10.80 15.17
CA ASN A 359 -21.63 -11.24 13.92
C ASN A 359 -21.44 -12.75 13.65
N ASN A 360 -20.59 -13.45 14.40
CA ASN A 360 -20.27 -14.85 14.15
C ASN A 360 -21.13 -15.79 15.00
N PRO A 361 -22.28 -16.28 14.50
CA PRO A 361 -23.21 -17.08 15.28
C PRO A 361 -22.62 -18.42 15.74
N THR A 362 -21.47 -18.86 15.20
CA THR A 362 -20.84 -20.12 15.61
C THR A 362 -20.16 -20.06 16.98
N TYR A 363 -19.88 -18.86 17.50
CA TYR A 363 -19.31 -18.72 18.84
C TYR A 363 -20.39 -18.75 19.93
N HIS A 364 -21.53 -18.12 19.66
CA HIS A 364 -22.48 -17.76 20.72
C HIS A 364 -23.91 -18.22 20.43
N ASP A 365 -24.26 -18.72 19.25
CA ASP A 365 -25.63 -19.18 18.95
C ASP A 365 -26.72 -18.12 19.23
N VAL A 366 -26.44 -16.86 18.89
CA VAL A 366 -27.41 -15.75 18.93
C VAL A 366 -27.79 -15.35 17.50
N ALA A 367 -29.07 -15.03 17.27
CA ALA A 367 -29.55 -14.56 15.97
C ALA A 367 -29.09 -13.12 15.71
N ASN A 368 -28.40 -12.89 14.58
CA ASN A 368 -27.99 -11.56 14.14
C ASN A 368 -29.12 -10.90 13.34
N LEU A 369 -30.04 -10.24 14.03
CA LEU A 369 -31.12 -9.48 13.42
C LEU A 369 -30.75 -8.00 13.32
N THR A 370 -31.27 -7.32 12.30
CA THR A 370 -31.17 -5.86 12.16
C THR A 370 -32.57 -5.27 12.08
N TYR A 371 -32.82 -4.18 12.79
CA TYR A 371 -34.08 -3.47 12.71
C TYR A 371 -34.11 -2.58 11.46
N LEU A 372 -35.20 -2.64 10.70
CA LEU A 372 -35.42 -1.84 9.49
C LEU A 372 -36.72 -1.03 9.56
N PRO A 373 -36.73 0.23 9.08
CA PRO A 373 -35.56 1.03 8.71
C PRO A 373 -34.66 1.28 9.94
N CYS A 374 -33.33 1.39 9.74
CA CYS A 374 -32.39 1.52 10.85
C CYS A 374 -32.73 2.74 11.73
N PRO A 375 -33.00 2.55 13.03
CA PRO A 375 -33.36 3.63 13.95
C PRO A 375 -32.17 4.51 14.39
N VAL A 376 -30.98 4.16 13.92
CA VAL A 376 -29.73 4.86 14.20
C VAL A 376 -28.96 4.97 12.88
N SER A 377 -28.26 6.09 12.69
CA SER A 377 -27.36 6.34 11.56
C SER A 377 -25.99 6.81 12.06
N LEU A 378 -24.99 6.81 11.17
CA LEU A 378 -23.67 7.34 11.50
C LEU A 378 -23.66 8.87 11.37
N ASN A 379 -22.99 9.55 12.30
CA ASN A 379 -22.79 10.99 12.24
C ASN A 379 -21.54 11.35 11.42
N LYS A 380 -21.34 12.65 11.15
CA LYS A 380 -20.21 13.18 10.37
C LYS A 380 -18.82 12.84 10.91
N HIS A 381 -18.72 12.35 12.15
CA HIS A 381 -17.47 12.00 12.80
C HIS A 381 -17.19 10.49 12.81
N ALA A 382 -18.06 9.66 12.23
CA ALA A 382 -17.87 8.21 12.16
C ALA A 382 -16.61 7.81 11.36
N PHE A 383 -16.28 8.56 10.30
CA PHE A 383 -15.08 8.32 9.49
C PHE A 383 -13.79 8.85 10.15
N ASN A 384 -13.90 9.66 11.21
CA ASN A 384 -12.76 10.12 12.00
C ASN A 384 -12.40 9.10 13.08
N SER A 385 -12.12 7.85 12.70
CA SER A 385 -11.84 6.79 13.66
C SER A 385 -10.55 7.05 14.43
N THR A 386 -10.64 7.12 15.76
CA THR A 386 -9.47 7.14 16.66
C THR A 386 -8.73 5.79 16.71
N ILE A 387 -9.34 4.72 16.20
CA ILE A 387 -8.79 3.37 16.17
C ILE A 387 -7.95 3.17 14.90
N GLN A 388 -8.49 3.53 13.72
CA GLN A 388 -7.81 3.33 12.44
C GLN A 388 -6.59 4.26 12.24
N ASN A 389 -6.59 5.44 12.89
CA ASN A 389 -5.49 6.41 12.82
C ASN A 389 -4.32 6.13 13.77
N ALA A 390 -4.39 5.07 14.60
CA ALA A 390 -3.32 4.72 15.52
C ALA A 390 -2.14 4.04 14.79
N LYS A 391 -0.92 4.57 14.97
CA LYS A 391 0.30 3.89 14.48
C LYS A 391 0.41 2.52 15.16
N LYS A 392 0.34 1.46 14.36
CA LYS A 392 0.50 0.08 14.84
C LYS A 392 1.91 -0.08 15.42
N PRO A 393 2.08 -0.54 16.66
CA PRO A 393 3.40 -0.81 17.23
C PRO A 393 4.13 -1.89 16.42
N ASP A 394 5.45 -1.94 16.51
CA ASP A 394 6.26 -3.00 15.89
C ASP A 394 6.14 -4.28 16.76
N ILE A 395 5.38 -5.29 16.28
CA ILE A 395 4.91 -6.44 17.09
C ILE A 395 5.72 -7.71 16.81
N SER A 396 5.78 -8.61 17.81
CA SER A 396 6.53 -9.87 17.78
C SER A 396 5.91 -10.99 16.93
N LEU A 397 4.59 -10.95 16.67
CA LEU A 397 3.88 -11.99 15.91
C LEU A 397 3.71 -11.58 14.46
N LYS A 398 4.47 -12.23 13.58
CA LYS A 398 4.31 -12.08 12.13
C LYS A 398 3.13 -12.94 11.66
N PRO A 399 2.15 -12.38 10.93
CA PRO A 399 1.11 -13.19 10.32
C PRO A 399 1.74 -14.22 9.36
N PRO A 400 1.10 -15.39 9.14
CA PRO A 400 1.54 -16.32 8.12
C PRO A 400 1.52 -15.64 6.75
N ARG A 401 2.40 -16.05 5.83
CA ARG A 401 2.31 -15.62 4.43
C ARG A 401 1.00 -16.15 3.87
N LYS A 402 0.01 -15.27 3.66
CA LYS A 402 -1.33 -15.63 3.20
C LYS A 402 -1.33 -15.80 1.69
N SER A 403 -1.84 -16.92 1.21
CA SER A 403 -2.15 -17.11 -0.20
C SER A 403 -3.54 -16.55 -0.49
N TYR A 404 -3.73 -16.01 -1.70
CA TYR A 404 -5.06 -15.65 -2.21
C TYR A 404 -6.11 -16.76 -2.03
N PHE A 405 -5.69 -18.03 -2.14
CA PHE A 405 -6.58 -19.18 -1.93
C PHE A 405 -7.04 -19.33 -0.48
N ASP A 406 -6.18 -19.09 0.50
CA ASP A 406 -6.52 -19.21 1.93
C ASP A 406 -7.67 -18.25 2.28
N ASN A 407 -7.64 -17.06 1.67
CA ASN A 407 -8.66 -16.04 1.84
C ASN A 407 -9.99 -16.42 1.21
N LEU A 408 -9.95 -16.96 -0.01
CA LEU A 408 -11.14 -17.45 -0.68
C LEU A 408 -11.83 -18.53 0.15
N PHE A 409 -11.06 -19.43 0.77
CA PHE A 409 -11.58 -20.44 1.68
C PHE A 409 -12.18 -19.83 2.95
N TYR A 410 -11.52 -18.86 3.59
CA TYR A 410 -12.06 -18.13 4.74
C TYR A 410 -13.44 -17.52 4.42
N HIS A 411 -13.52 -16.76 3.32
CA HIS A 411 -14.77 -16.13 2.90
C HIS A 411 -15.87 -17.15 2.58
N LYS A 412 -15.52 -18.24 1.88
CA LYS A 412 -16.47 -19.33 1.58
C LYS A 412 -16.97 -20.02 2.84
N PHE A 413 -16.09 -20.26 3.80
CA PHE A 413 -16.43 -20.92 5.05
C PHE A 413 -17.34 -20.05 5.90
N ASN A 414 -17.04 -18.75 6.03
CA ASN A 414 -17.88 -17.81 6.75
C ASN A 414 -19.25 -17.60 6.10
N ALA A 415 -19.31 -17.52 4.76
CA ALA A 415 -20.60 -17.48 4.05
C ALA A 415 -21.44 -18.73 4.36
N LYS A 416 -20.82 -19.92 4.40
CA LYS A 416 -21.49 -21.17 4.76
C LYS A 416 -21.99 -21.17 6.22
N LYS A 417 -21.22 -20.60 7.16
CA LYS A 417 -21.65 -20.42 8.56
C LYS A 417 -22.87 -19.52 8.65
N CYS A 418 -22.83 -18.36 7.99
CA CYS A 418 -23.93 -17.40 7.99
C CYS A 418 -25.20 -18.00 7.35
N LEU A 419 -25.07 -18.75 6.24
CA LEU A 419 -26.20 -19.44 5.62
C LEU A 419 -26.79 -20.53 6.51
N LYS A 420 -25.95 -21.32 7.22
CA LYS A 420 -26.43 -22.30 8.21
C LYS A 420 -27.19 -21.63 9.34
N ALA A 421 -26.67 -20.53 9.87
CA ALA A 421 -27.32 -19.76 10.92
C ALA A 421 -28.64 -19.15 10.43
N PHE A 422 -28.67 -18.58 9.23
CA PHE A 422 -29.89 -18.10 8.59
C PHE A 422 -30.95 -19.20 8.54
N ASN A 423 -30.63 -20.38 8.02
CA ASN A 423 -31.58 -21.49 7.92
C ASN A 423 -32.10 -21.94 9.29
N ARG A 424 -31.21 -22.01 10.31
CA ARG A 424 -31.59 -22.34 11.69
C ARG A 424 -32.58 -21.33 12.26
N TYR A 425 -32.25 -20.05 12.24
CA TYR A 425 -33.09 -19.01 12.84
C TYR A 425 -34.34 -18.73 12.02
N SER A 426 -34.27 -18.81 10.69
CA SER A 426 -35.45 -18.71 9.83
C SER A 426 -36.46 -19.80 10.11
N LYS A 427 -36.00 -21.03 10.41
CA LYS A 427 -36.88 -22.13 10.86
C LYS A 427 -37.41 -21.89 12.27
N GLN A 428 -36.55 -21.47 13.20
CA GLN A 428 -36.93 -21.22 14.60
C GLN A 428 -38.00 -20.13 14.73
N TYR A 429 -37.89 -19.06 13.94
CA TYR A 429 -38.80 -17.91 13.96
C TYR A 429 -39.84 -17.94 12.84
N ALA A 430 -40.02 -19.08 12.17
CA ALA A 430 -40.98 -19.22 11.07
C ALA A 430 -42.41 -18.72 11.40
N PRO A 431 -42.96 -18.90 12.63
CA PRO A 431 -44.27 -18.35 12.98
C PRO A 431 -44.35 -16.81 13.01
N LEU A 432 -43.21 -16.13 13.10
CA LEU A 432 -43.12 -14.66 13.18
C LEU A 432 -42.76 -14.04 11.83
N LYS A 433 -42.59 -14.87 10.78
CA LYS A 433 -42.12 -14.43 9.48
C LYS A 433 -43.16 -13.52 8.84
N THR A 434 -42.73 -12.35 8.39
CA THR A 434 -43.59 -11.42 7.65
C THR A 434 -44.00 -12.11 6.35
N PRO A 435 -45.32 -12.19 6.05
CA PRO A 435 -45.77 -12.67 4.75
C PRO A 435 -45.10 -11.85 3.65
N LYS A 436 -44.57 -12.52 2.62
CA LYS A 436 -44.29 -11.81 1.37
C LYS A 436 -45.65 -11.37 0.85
N GLU A 437 -45.88 -10.07 0.70
CA GLU A 437 -47.03 -9.59 -0.06
C GLU A 437 -47.05 -10.37 -1.39
N VAL A 438 -48.20 -11.01 -1.68
CA VAL A 438 -48.42 -11.89 -2.83
C VAL A 438 -48.53 -11.07 -4.10
#